data_AF-A0A537G4E3-F1
#
_entry.id   AF-A0A537G4E3-F1
#
_cell.length_a   1.000
_cell.length_b   1.000
_cell.length_c   1.000
_cell.angle_alpha   90.00
_cell.angle_beta   90.00
_cell.angle_gamma   90.00
#
_symmetry.space_group_name_H-M   'P 1'
#
loop_
_entity.id
_entity.type
_entity.pdbx_description
1 polymer ?
#
loop_
_entity_poly.entity_id
_entity_poly.type
_entity_poly.pdbx_seq_one_letter_code
_entity_poly.pdbx_strand_id
1 'polypeptide(L)'
;MFASALTADTKRLKIPPFFSGQGRNDLEPVVTARYPEIAAQLAWLKSRCPQARMTGSGACVFAEFETRVLADVVQSQLPGGMSGFVAQGLERHPLHDRAD
;
A
#
# COMPACT_ATOMS: atom_id res chain seq x y z
N MET A 1 9.60 -20.02 13.43
CA MET A 1 8.79 -18.92 14.01
C MET A 1 8.08 -18.06 12.97
N PHE A 2 8.57 -17.87 11.74
CA PHE A 2 7.89 -17.01 10.74
C PHE A 2 6.80 -17.71 9.91
N ALA A 3 6.93 -19.02 9.65
CA ALA A 3 5.94 -19.75 8.87
C ALA A 3 4.55 -19.72 9.49
N SER A 4 4.45 -19.75 10.83
CA SER A 4 3.18 -19.63 11.55
C SER A 4 2.54 -18.25 11.42
N ALA A 5 3.33 -17.19 11.22
CA ALA A 5 2.84 -15.82 11.09
C ALA A 5 2.21 -15.53 9.71
N LEU A 6 2.40 -16.40 8.72
CA LEU A 6 1.78 -16.31 7.39
C LEU A 6 0.42 -17.03 7.31
N THR A 7 -0.10 -17.51 8.44
CA THR A 7 -1.42 -18.13 8.51
C THR A 7 -2.48 -17.03 8.40
N ALA A 8 -3.37 -17.15 7.42
CA ALA A 8 -4.44 -16.19 7.20
C ALA A 8 -5.55 -16.38 8.24
N ASP A 9 -5.43 -15.68 9.38
CA ASP A 9 -6.44 -15.67 10.45
C ASP A 9 -7.51 -14.58 10.25
N THR A 10 -7.46 -13.85 9.13
CA THR A 10 -8.40 -12.77 8.84
C THR A 10 -9.77 -13.31 8.46
N LYS A 11 -10.82 -12.69 9.02
CA LYS A 11 -12.22 -13.06 8.76
C LYS A 11 -12.50 -13.03 7.25
N ARG A 12 -13.10 -14.10 6.73
CA ARG A 12 -13.54 -14.16 5.34
C ARG A 12 -14.43 -12.96 4.99
N LEU A 13 -14.06 -12.25 3.93
CA LEU A 13 -14.78 -11.09 3.42
C LEU A 13 -15.53 -11.46 2.14
N LYS A 14 -16.75 -10.96 1.98
CA LYS A 14 -17.50 -11.06 0.72
C LYS A 14 -17.13 -9.88 -0.19
N ILE A 15 -17.46 -9.98 -1.48
CA ILE A 15 -17.13 -8.94 -2.47
C ILE A 15 -17.73 -7.55 -2.12
N PRO A 16 -19.01 -7.41 -1.73
CA PRO A 16 -19.58 -6.07 -1.47
C PRO A 16 -18.85 -5.26 -0.39
N PRO A 17 -18.55 -5.80 0.82
CA PRO A 17 -17.79 -5.07 1.82
C PRO A 17 -16.32 -4.86 1.44
N PHE A 18 -15.75 -5.65 0.52
CA PHE A 18 -14.41 -5.40 0.02
C PHE A 18 -14.33 -4.08 -0.76
N PHE A 19 -15.31 -3.81 -1.64
CA PHE A 19 -15.37 -2.56 -2.40
C PHE A 19 -15.62 -1.32 -1.53
N SER A 20 -16.16 -1.46 -0.32
CA SER A 20 -16.26 -0.34 0.63
C SER A 20 -14.97 -0.07 1.41
N GLY A 21 -13.86 -0.72 1.02
CA GLY A 21 -12.54 -0.54 1.64
C GLY A 21 -12.33 -1.39 2.90
N GLN A 22 -13.19 -2.38 3.17
CA GLN A 22 -12.92 -3.33 4.25
C GLN A 22 -11.80 -4.29 3.83
N GLY A 23 -10.94 -4.60 4.78
CA GLY A 23 -9.80 -5.49 4.58
C GLY A 23 -8.47 -4.80 4.83
N ARG A 24 -7.42 -5.62 4.74
CA ARG A 24 -6.03 -5.20 4.90
C ARG A 24 -5.13 -6.13 4.10
N ASN A 25 -3.89 -5.72 3.92
CA ASN A 25 -2.84 -6.62 3.51
C ASN A 25 -2.41 -7.46 4.72
N ASP A 26 -2.73 -8.75 4.72
CA ASP A 26 -2.38 -9.65 5.82
C ASP A 26 -0.87 -9.91 5.95
N LEU A 27 -0.11 -9.60 4.90
CA LEU A 27 1.36 -9.68 4.95
C LEU A 27 1.97 -8.43 5.60
N GLU A 28 1.26 -7.30 5.69
CA GLU A 28 1.80 -6.05 6.24
C GLU A 28 2.36 -6.23 7.66
N PRO A 29 1.63 -6.80 8.64
CA PRO A 29 2.17 -6.98 9.99
C PRO A 29 3.39 -7.90 10.06
N VAL A 30 3.45 -8.92 9.19
CA VAL A 30 4.56 -9.88 9.14
C VAL A 30 5.81 -9.21 8.58
N VAL A 31 5.65 -8.45 7.49
CA VAL A 31 6.73 -7.74 6.83
C VAL A 31 7.26 -6.61 7.71
N THR A 32 6.40 -5.79 8.33
CA THR A 32 6.85 -4.69 9.19
C THR A 32 7.52 -5.18 10.48
N ALA A 33 7.12 -6.33 11.03
CA ALA A 33 7.82 -6.94 12.15
C ALA A 33 9.22 -7.44 11.79
N ARG A 34 9.43 -7.85 10.53
CA ARG A 34 10.69 -8.44 10.06
C ARG A 34 11.67 -7.41 9.48
N TYR A 35 11.14 -6.37 8.84
CA TYR A 35 11.92 -5.38 8.10
C TYR A 35 11.60 -3.97 8.66
N PRO A 36 12.39 -3.50 9.65
CA PRO A 36 12.16 -2.21 10.29
C PRO A 36 12.18 -1.03 9.33
N GLU A 37 12.91 -1.13 8.21
CA GLU A 37 12.93 -0.09 7.18
C GLU A 37 11.53 0.07 6.57
N ILE A 38 10.85 -1.04 6.24
CA ILE A 38 9.49 -1.01 5.69
C ILE A 38 8.51 -0.45 6.73
N ALA A 39 8.67 -0.84 8.00
CA ALA A 39 7.85 -0.30 9.09
C ALA A 39 8.01 1.22 9.24
N ALA A 40 9.25 1.72 9.16
CA ALA A 40 9.55 3.15 9.24
C ALA A 40 8.97 3.93 8.04
N GLN A 41 9.11 3.39 6.83
CA GLN A 41 8.54 4.02 5.63
C GLN A 41 7.01 4.06 5.68
N LEU A 42 6.37 2.96 6.13
CA LEU A 42 4.93 2.90 6.32
C LEU A 42 4.45 3.87 7.40
N ALA A 43 5.15 3.97 8.53
CA ALA A 43 4.80 4.89 9.62
C ALA A 43 4.93 6.36 9.17
N TRP A 44 5.99 6.69 8.42
CA TRP A 44 6.15 8.01 7.84
C TRP A 44 4.97 8.35 6.91
N LEU A 45 4.59 7.43 6.03
CA LEU A 45 3.49 7.65 5.10
C LEU A 45 2.12 7.71 5.81
N LYS A 46 1.90 6.87 6.84
CA LYS A 46 0.69 6.90 7.70
C LYS A 46 0.52 8.24 8.43
N SER A 47 1.62 8.93 8.76
CA SER A 47 1.57 10.27 9.35
C SER A 47 1.06 11.36 8.39
N ARG A 48 1.02 11.09 7.08
CA ARG A 48 0.46 11.98 6.05
C ARG A 48 -0.90 11.51 5.56
N CYS A 49 -1.08 10.19 5.41
CA CYS A 49 -2.32 9.56 5.01
C CYS A 49 -2.58 8.34 5.91
N PRO A 50 -3.51 8.42 6.89
CA PRO A 50 -3.75 7.34 7.85
C PRO A 50 -4.12 5.98 7.22
N GLN A 51 -4.63 6.00 5.99
CA GLN A 51 -5.00 4.80 5.23
C GLN A 51 -3.85 4.19 4.43
N ALA A 52 -2.62 4.71 4.53
CA ALA A 52 -1.45 4.16 3.85
C ALA A 52 -1.20 2.69 4.23
N ARG A 53 -0.81 1.89 3.23
CA ARG A 53 -0.73 0.42 3.33
C ARG A 53 0.47 -0.11 2.55
N MET A 54 0.89 -1.33 2.85
CA MET A 54 1.80 -2.11 2.01
C MET A 54 1.05 -2.72 0.82
N THR A 55 1.67 -2.77 -0.36
CA THR A 55 1.14 -3.46 -1.54
C THR A 55 1.83 -4.80 -1.78
N GLY A 56 1.06 -5.79 -2.26
CA GLY A 56 1.56 -7.16 -2.52
C GLY A 56 2.19 -7.79 -1.27
N SER A 57 3.31 -8.48 -1.45
CA SER A 57 4.14 -9.00 -0.35
C SER A 57 5.22 -8.01 0.12
N GLY A 58 5.11 -6.74 -0.28
CA GLY A 58 6.15 -5.73 -0.10
C GLY A 58 7.21 -5.75 -1.21
N ALA A 59 8.23 -4.90 -1.16
CA ALA A 59 8.55 -3.96 -0.07
C ALA A 59 7.82 -2.61 -0.14
N CYS A 60 7.13 -2.32 -1.25
CA CYS A 60 6.53 -1.01 -1.47
C CYS A 60 5.33 -0.73 -0.55
N VAL A 61 5.22 0.52 -0.13
CA VAL A 61 4.07 1.10 0.57
C VAL A 61 3.45 2.19 -0.29
N PHE A 62 2.14 2.41 -0.13
CA PHE A 62 1.40 3.40 -0.91
C PHE A 62 0.38 4.12 -0.04
N ALA A 63 -0.02 5.29 -0.51
CA ALA A 63 -1.11 6.10 0.03
C ALA A 63 -1.92 6.66 -1.11
N GLU A 64 -3.22 6.76 -0.89
CA GLU A 64 -4.15 7.36 -1.85
C GLU A 64 -4.35 8.84 -1.50
N PHE A 65 -4.44 9.66 -2.55
CA PHE A 65 -4.70 11.09 -2.45
C PHE A 65 -5.76 11.46 -3.48
N GLU A 66 -6.66 12.35 -3.10
CA GLU A 66 -7.76 12.80 -3.98
C GLU A 66 -7.25 13.57 -5.21
N THR A 67 -6.11 14.26 -5.08
CA THR A 67 -5.53 15.03 -6.18
C THR A 67 -4.04 14.74 -6.37
N ARG A 68 -3.61 14.85 -7.63
CA ARG A 68 -2.20 14.78 -8.02
C ARG A 68 -1.34 15.79 -7.27
N VAL A 69 -1.85 17.01 -7.06
CA VAL A 69 -1.14 18.08 -6.36
C VAL A 69 -0.81 17.69 -4.92
N LEU A 70 -1.77 17.11 -4.18
CA LEU A 70 -1.54 16.64 -2.81
C LEU A 70 -0.49 15.51 -2.78
N ALA A 71 -0.55 14.59 -3.74
CA ALA A 71 0.42 13.50 -3.85
C ALA A 71 1.83 14.02 -4.16
N ASP A 72 1.98 14.96 -5.09
CA ASP A 72 3.27 15.56 -5.46
C ASP A 72 3.87 16.34 -4.26
N VAL A 73 3.05 17.06 -3.48
CA VAL A 73 3.50 17.74 -2.24
C VAL A 73 4.04 16.75 -1.21
N VAL A 74 3.41 15.59 -1.05
CA VAL A 74 3.92 14.56 -0.14
C VAL A 74 5.18 13.91 -0.70
N GLN A 75 5.24 13.65 -2.01
CA GLN A 75 6.42 13.10 -2.68
C GLN A 75 7.64 14.02 -2.55
N SER A 76 7.46 15.35 -2.62
CA SER A 76 8.57 16.29 -2.46
C SER A 76 9.14 16.35 -1.04
N GLN A 77 8.44 15.77 -0.05
CA GLN A 77 8.85 15.72 1.35
C GLN A 77 9.48 14.39 1.75
N LEU A 78 9.70 13.48 0.79
CA LEU A 78 10.29 12.17 1.07
C LEU A 78 11.63 12.35 1.82
N PRO A 79 11.83 11.67 2.95
CA PRO A 79 13.07 11.76 3.70
C PRO A 79 14.21 11.09 2.94
N GLY A 80 15.45 11.45 3.28
CA GLY A 80 16.63 10.77 2.76
C GLY A 80 16.55 9.26 3.00
N GLY A 81 16.84 8.47 1.97
CA GLY A 81 16.75 7.01 2.00
C GLY A 81 15.39 6.43 1.60
N MET A 82 14.37 7.27 1.36
CA MET A 82 13.12 6.85 0.73
C MET A 82 13.11 7.23 -0.76
N SER A 83 12.57 6.33 -1.59
CA SER A 83 12.32 6.60 -3.01
C SER A 83 10.85 6.33 -3.31
N GLY A 84 10.27 7.14 -4.20
CA GLY A 84 8.86 7.05 -4.51
C GLY A 84 8.49 7.86 -5.74
N PHE A 85 7.36 7.51 -6.33
CA PHE A 85 6.79 8.18 -7.48
C PHE A 85 5.29 8.38 -7.28
N VAL A 86 4.72 9.35 -7.99
CA VAL A 86 3.27 9.57 -8.04
C VAL A 86 2.72 8.94 -9.32
N ALA A 87 1.63 8.19 -9.17
CA ALA A 87 0.91 7.58 -10.28
C ALA A 87 -0.59 7.73 -10.10
N GLN A 88 -1.31 7.78 -11.22
CA GLN A 88 -2.77 7.77 -11.23
C GLN A 88 -3.27 6.32 -11.34
N GLY A 89 -4.21 5.94 -10.46
CA GLY A 89 -4.97 4.69 -10.63
C GLY A 89 -5.87 4.77 -11.86
N LEU A 90 -5.90 3.71 -12.66
CA LEU A 90 -6.65 3.66 -13.92
C LEU A 90 -7.75 2.60 -13.85
N GLU A 91 -8.94 2.93 -14.33
CA GLU A 91 -10.09 2.01 -14.41
C GLU A 91 -9.87 0.84 -15.39
N ARG A 92 -9.00 1.04 -16.37
CA ARG A 92 -8.66 0.02 -17.38
C ARG A 92 -7.15 -0.08 -17.51
N HIS A 93 -6.69 -1.29 -17.80
CA HIS A 93 -5.28 -1.56 -18.00
C HIS A 93 -4.74 -0.75 -19.21
N PRO A 94 -3.55 -0.10 -19.14
CA PRO A 94 -3.00 0.71 -20.24
C PRO A 94 -2.77 -0.03 -21.57
N LEU A 95 -2.73 -1.37 -21.53
CA LEU A 95 -2.57 -2.23 -22.70
C LEU A 95 -3.88 -2.85 -23.18
N HIS A 96 -5.03 -2.49 -22.59
CA HIS A 96 -6.33 -3.08 -22.92
C HIS A 96 -6.61 -3.01 -24.44
N ASP A 97 -6.42 -1.84 -25.05
CA ASP A 97 -6.72 -1.62 -26.47
C ASP A 97 -5.57 -2.02 -27.41
N ARG A 98 -4.54 -2.72 -26.90
CA ARG A 98 -3.40 -3.23 -27.70
C ARG A 98 -3.50 -4.72 -28.01
N ALA A 99 -4.54 -5.39 -27.52
CA ALA A 99 -4.75 -6.82 -27.70
C ALA A 99 -5.69 -7.14 -28.89
N ASP A 100 -6.12 -6.13 -29.63
CA ASP A 100 -6.87 -6.22 -30.89
C ASP A 100 -5.93 -6.12 -32.11
#